data_AF-A0A3D0Z5U5-F1
#
_entry.id   AF-A0A3D0Z5U5-F1
#
_cell.length_a   1.000
_cell.length_b   1.000
_cell.length_c   1.000
_cell.angle_alpha   90.00
_cell.angle_beta   90.00
_cell.angle_gamma   90.00
#
_symmetry.space_group_name_H-M   'P 1'
#
loop_
_entity.id
_entity.type
_entity.pdbx_description
1 polymer ?
#
loop_
_entity_poly.entity_id
_entity_poly.type
_entity_poly.pdbx_seq_one_letter_code
_entity_poly.pdbx_strand_id
1 'polypeptide(L)'
;LETQKKYSDDENRRMFEAFEMLCGIINENLLCGEFEDILGRIFEELRIKVKGQDFTPDCISRLAAAMIFPEKMILPECGYITLSEPACGSGAMILAAAARLISSGISCFEQCVVFAAYIEIRAVHMAYLQLALNGIPAVVVHGNILTCQEYDCWYTPMYINRKWVWRKPLGFTCGRNKDDELLKLMTEPV
;
A
#
# COMPACT_ATOMS: atom_id res chain seq x y z
N LEU A 1 16.90 16.44 11.85
CA LEU A 1 15.52 16.56 11.30
C LEU A 1 15.26 18.00 10.88
N GLU A 2 15.72 18.42 9.71
CA GLU A 2 15.47 19.80 9.20
C GLU A 2 13.99 20.08 8.95
N THR A 3 13.19 19.04 8.68
CA THR A 3 11.75 19.14 8.46
C THR A 3 10.98 19.57 9.71
N GLN A 4 11.38 19.12 10.91
CA GLN A 4 10.71 19.48 12.17
C GLN A 4 10.85 20.96 12.50
N LYS A 5 11.97 21.58 12.11
CA LYS A 5 12.23 23.01 12.33
C LYS A 5 11.26 23.93 11.57
N LYS A 6 10.49 23.39 10.63
CA LYS A 6 9.48 24.13 9.86
C LYS A 6 8.15 24.29 10.60
N TYR A 7 7.94 23.54 11.68
CA TYR A 7 6.69 23.51 12.44
C TYR A 7 6.95 23.96 13.88
N SER A 8 5.91 24.51 14.51
CA SER A 8 5.93 24.82 15.94
C SER A 8 6.05 23.54 16.79
N ASP A 9 6.47 23.69 18.04
CA ASP A 9 6.56 22.56 18.97
C ASP A 9 5.19 21.89 19.20
N ASP A 10 4.10 22.68 19.21
CA ASP A 10 2.73 22.15 19.33
C ASP A 10 2.31 21.33 18.11
N GLU A 11 2.61 21.81 16.90
CA GLU A 11 2.33 21.06 15.66
C GLU A 11 3.12 19.77 15.61
N ASN A 12 4.42 19.81 15.92
CA ASN A 12 5.26 18.62 15.98
C ASN A 12 4.69 17.60 16.99
N ARG A 13 4.32 18.06 18.20
CA ARG A 13 3.69 17.20 19.22
C ARG A 13 2.42 16.54 18.70
N ARG A 14 1.50 17.30 18.10
CA ARG A 14 0.26 16.74 17.55
C ARG A 14 0.49 15.75 16.40
N MET A 15 1.49 16.00 15.55
CA MET A 15 1.87 15.06 14.49
C MET A 15 2.36 13.74 15.06
N PHE A 16 3.14 13.77 16.14
CA PHE A 16 3.57 12.56 16.84
C PHE A 16 2.41 11.81 17.48
N GLU A 17 1.52 12.51 18.19
CA GLU A 17 0.33 11.92 18.80
C GLU A 17 -0.58 11.26 17.75
N ALA A 18 -0.79 11.92 16.60
CA ALA A 18 -1.55 11.36 15.49
C ALA A 18 -0.87 10.11 14.89
N PHE A 19 0.45 10.12 14.75
CA PHE A 19 1.21 8.98 14.24
C PHE A 19 1.20 7.80 15.21
N GLU A 20 1.29 8.05 16.52
CA GLU A 20 1.16 7.04 17.56
C GLU A 20 -0.22 6.40 17.53
N MET A 21 -1.28 7.21 17.43
CA MET A 21 -2.65 6.72 17.30
C MET A 21 -2.84 5.86 16.04
N LEU A 22 -2.31 6.30 14.89
CA LEU A 22 -2.33 5.53 13.65
C LEU A 22 -1.65 4.17 13.83
N CYS A 23 -0.46 4.14 14.43
CA CYS A 23 0.25 2.89 14.71
C CYS A 23 -0.53 1.98 15.66
N GLY A 24 -1.19 2.55 16.68
CA GLY A 24 -2.05 1.82 17.62
C GLY A 24 -3.20 1.11 16.92
N ILE A 25 -3.97 1.85 16.09
CA ILE A 25 -5.10 1.28 15.33
C ILE A 25 -4.60 0.20 14.35
N ILE A 26 -3.48 0.43 13.67
CA ILE A 26 -2.92 -0.57 12.74
C ILE A 26 -2.48 -1.84 13.46
N ASN A 27 -1.93 -1.71 14.67
CA ASN A 27 -1.57 -2.88 15.47
C ASN A 27 -2.80 -3.70 15.88
N GLU A 28 -3.91 -3.05 16.26
CA GLU A 28 -5.18 -3.72 16.53
C GLU A 28 -5.73 -4.44 15.28
N ASN A 29 -5.73 -3.74 14.14
CA ASN A 29 -6.11 -4.27 12.83
C ASN A 29 -5.33 -5.55 12.48
N LEU A 30 -4.00 -5.54 12.66
CA LEU A 30 -3.15 -6.70 12.43
C LEU A 30 -3.50 -7.89 13.32
N LEU A 31 -3.87 -7.66 14.59
CA LEU A 31 -4.27 -8.74 15.51
C LEU A 31 -5.62 -9.37 15.11
N CYS A 32 -6.50 -8.58 14.50
CA CYS A 32 -7.82 -9.03 14.06
C CYS A 32 -7.83 -9.56 12.62
N GLY A 33 -6.77 -9.32 11.83
CA GLY A 33 -6.75 -9.65 10.40
C GLY A 33 -7.69 -8.76 9.57
N GLU A 34 -8.04 -7.59 10.10
CA GLU A 34 -8.92 -6.58 9.50
C GLU A 34 -8.08 -5.38 9.10
N PHE A 35 -8.34 -4.79 7.94
CA PHE A 35 -7.55 -3.64 7.46
C PHE A 35 -8.49 -2.52 7.01
N GLU A 36 -8.44 -1.41 7.74
CA GLU A 36 -9.27 -0.23 7.48
C GLU A 36 -8.50 0.87 6.74
N ASP A 37 -9.20 1.60 5.86
CA ASP A 37 -8.67 2.81 5.23
C ASP A 37 -8.80 4.04 6.16
N ILE A 38 -7.88 4.13 7.11
CA ILE A 38 -7.84 5.19 8.11
C ILE A 38 -7.51 6.54 7.47
N LEU A 39 -6.47 6.57 6.62
CA LEU A 39 -5.98 7.82 6.04
C LEU A 39 -6.91 8.37 4.97
N GLY A 40 -7.51 7.51 4.14
CA GLY A 40 -8.52 7.94 3.16
C GLY A 40 -9.73 8.55 3.87
N ARG A 41 -10.24 7.90 4.91
CA ARG A 41 -11.35 8.43 5.72
C ARG A 41 -11.04 9.79 6.34
N ILE A 42 -9.88 9.95 6.98
CA ILE A 42 -9.46 11.24 7.55
C ILE A 42 -9.35 12.31 6.46
N PHE A 43 -8.79 11.96 5.30
CA PHE A 43 -8.64 12.89 4.18
C PHE A 43 -10.00 13.40 3.65
N GLU A 44 -10.98 12.51 3.56
CA GLU A 44 -12.37 12.85 3.21
C GLU A 44 -13.06 13.69 4.28
N GLU A 45 -12.94 13.31 5.56
CA GLU A 45 -13.52 14.03 6.69
C GLU A 45 -12.98 15.47 6.80
N LEU A 46 -11.69 15.66 6.55
CA LEU A 46 -11.04 16.97 6.46
C LEU A 46 -11.41 17.76 5.19
N ARG A 47 -12.19 17.17 4.28
CA ARG A 47 -12.66 17.77 3.02
C ARG A 47 -11.53 18.37 2.19
N ILE A 48 -10.38 17.69 2.17
CA ILE A 48 -9.24 18.14 1.38
C ILE A 48 -9.57 17.92 -0.10
N LYS A 49 -10.12 18.95 -0.74
CA LYS A 49 -10.53 18.87 -2.14
C LYS A 49 -9.32 18.89 -3.05
N VAL A 50 -9.00 17.72 -3.60
CA VAL A 50 -8.24 17.59 -4.83
C VAL A 50 -9.25 17.27 -5.94
N LYS A 51 -9.19 17.97 -7.08
CA LYS A 51 -10.14 17.71 -8.17
C LYS A 51 -10.02 16.27 -8.65
N GLY A 52 -11.15 15.55 -8.69
CA GLY A 52 -11.25 14.22 -9.29
C GLY A 52 -10.79 13.06 -8.42
N GLN A 53 -10.63 13.27 -7.11
CA GLN A 53 -10.32 12.22 -6.15
C GLN A 53 -11.58 11.88 -5.33
N ASP A 54 -12.18 10.73 -5.63
CA ASP A 54 -13.22 10.11 -4.82
C ASP A 54 -12.63 8.82 -4.23
N PHE A 55 -12.78 8.60 -2.92
CA PHE A 55 -12.33 7.34 -2.32
C PHE A 55 -13.46 6.32 -2.34
N THR A 56 -13.08 5.06 -2.47
CA THR A 56 -14.04 3.96 -2.49
C THR A 56 -14.50 3.67 -1.06
N PRO A 57 -15.81 3.74 -0.75
CA PRO A 57 -16.31 3.41 0.58
C PRO A 57 -15.92 1.98 0.99
N ASP A 58 -15.66 1.76 2.27
CA ASP A 58 -15.22 0.47 2.81
C ASP A 58 -16.14 -0.70 2.41
N CYS A 59 -17.46 -0.49 2.49
CA CYS A 59 -18.43 -1.52 2.12
C CYS A 59 -18.33 -1.96 0.65
N ILE A 60 -17.98 -1.03 -0.26
CA ILE A 60 -17.78 -1.32 -1.68
C ILE A 60 -16.45 -2.05 -1.90
N SER A 61 -15.39 -1.62 -1.22
CA SER A 61 -14.08 -2.29 -1.25
C SER A 61 -14.18 -3.74 -0.77
N ARG A 62 -14.88 -3.99 0.36
CA ARG A 62 -15.12 -5.32 0.91
C ARG A 62 -16.01 -6.19 0.02
N LEU A 63 -17.06 -5.62 -0.55
CA LEU A 63 -17.91 -6.31 -1.51
C LEU A 63 -17.10 -6.76 -2.73
N ALA A 64 -16.28 -5.88 -3.30
CA ALA A 64 -15.42 -6.20 -4.44
C ALA A 64 -14.44 -7.33 -4.09
N ALA A 65 -13.78 -7.25 -2.93
CA ALA A 65 -12.88 -8.30 -2.46
C ALA A 65 -13.60 -9.66 -2.31
N ALA A 66 -14.81 -9.67 -1.74
CA ALA A 66 -15.60 -10.90 -1.57
C ALA A 66 -16.06 -11.51 -2.90
N MET A 67 -16.28 -10.71 -3.93
CA MET A 67 -16.62 -11.17 -5.28
C MET A 67 -15.41 -11.77 -6.02
N ILE A 68 -14.22 -11.23 -5.79
CA ILE A 68 -12.98 -11.67 -6.44
C ILE A 68 -12.41 -12.92 -5.73
N PHE A 69 -12.45 -12.93 -4.40
CA PHE A 69 -11.80 -13.95 -3.58
C PHE A 69 -12.83 -14.82 -2.85
N PRO A 70 -12.88 -16.13 -3.17
CA PRO A 70 -13.80 -17.07 -2.50
C PRO A 70 -13.40 -17.30 -1.03
N GLU A 71 -14.33 -17.82 -0.23
CA GLU A 71 -14.13 -18.01 1.22
C GLU A 71 -13.00 -18.99 1.56
N LYS A 72 -12.75 -19.95 0.67
CA LYS A 72 -11.58 -20.82 0.76
C LYS A 72 -10.79 -20.65 -0.51
N MET A 73 -9.59 -20.11 -0.37
CA MET A 73 -8.71 -19.87 -1.48
C MET A 73 -7.62 -20.93 -1.54
N ILE A 74 -7.29 -21.35 -2.75
CA ILE A 74 -6.15 -22.23 -3.03
C ILE A 74 -5.11 -21.36 -3.72
N LEU A 75 -3.87 -21.43 -3.24
CA LEU A 75 -2.80 -20.70 -3.89
C LEU A 75 -2.54 -21.25 -5.30
N PRO A 76 -2.19 -20.37 -6.25
CA PRO A 76 -1.69 -20.81 -7.54
C PRO A 76 -0.36 -21.57 -7.37
N GLU A 77 0.03 -22.35 -8.37
CA GLU A 77 1.26 -23.16 -8.35
C GLU A 77 2.53 -22.33 -8.09
N CYS A 78 2.54 -21.05 -8.48
CA CYS A 78 3.66 -20.15 -8.21
C CYS A 78 3.80 -19.77 -6.71
N GLY A 79 2.81 -20.11 -5.88
CA GLY A 79 2.84 -19.97 -4.43
C GLY A 79 2.46 -18.60 -3.88
N TYR A 80 1.98 -17.67 -4.72
CA TYR A 80 1.54 -16.34 -4.28
C TYR A 80 0.50 -15.70 -5.21
N ILE A 81 -0.22 -14.71 -4.70
CA ILE A 81 -1.18 -13.88 -5.42
C ILE A 81 -0.52 -12.53 -5.74
N THR A 82 -0.76 -12.01 -6.94
CA THR A 82 -0.40 -10.63 -7.28
C THR A 82 -1.67 -9.78 -7.33
N LEU A 83 -1.71 -8.71 -6.54
CA LEU A 83 -2.76 -7.69 -6.66
C LEU A 83 -2.21 -6.51 -7.46
N SER A 84 -3.06 -5.92 -8.30
CA SER A 84 -2.71 -4.77 -9.13
C SER A 84 -3.82 -3.75 -9.05
N GLU A 85 -3.54 -2.59 -8.48
CA GLU A 85 -4.48 -1.49 -8.36
C GLU A 85 -3.89 -0.20 -8.97
N PRO A 86 -4.14 0.07 -10.26
CA PRO A 86 -3.52 1.16 -11.01
C PRO A 86 -4.10 2.55 -10.70
N ALA A 87 -5.15 2.64 -9.88
CA ALA A 87 -5.75 3.88 -9.42
C ALA A 87 -6.03 3.81 -7.90
N CYS A 88 -5.00 3.46 -7.12
CA CYS A 88 -5.16 3.00 -5.74
C CYS A 88 -5.72 4.01 -4.74
N GLY A 89 -5.63 5.30 -5.00
CA GLY A 89 -6.01 6.33 -4.03
C GLY A 89 -5.23 6.12 -2.72
N SER A 90 -5.95 6.00 -1.60
CA SER A 90 -5.42 5.67 -0.28
C SER A 90 -5.07 4.18 -0.09
N GLY A 91 -5.46 3.31 -1.03
CA GLY A 91 -5.25 1.86 -0.95
C GLY A 91 -6.45 1.06 -0.39
N ALA A 92 -7.63 1.66 -0.23
CA ALA A 92 -8.81 1.01 0.37
C ALA A 92 -9.13 -0.39 -0.20
N MET A 93 -9.15 -0.54 -1.53
CA MET A 93 -9.43 -1.83 -2.18
C MET A 93 -8.34 -2.87 -1.92
N ILE A 94 -7.08 -2.44 -1.82
CA ILE A 94 -5.94 -3.33 -1.51
C ILE A 94 -6.06 -3.83 -0.07
N LEU A 95 -6.39 -2.95 0.88
CA LEU A 95 -6.59 -3.31 2.29
C LEU A 95 -7.73 -4.32 2.44
N ALA A 96 -8.88 -4.06 1.80
CA ALA A 96 -10.01 -4.98 1.81
C ALA A 96 -9.66 -6.34 1.17
N ALA A 97 -8.91 -6.35 0.07
CA ALA A 97 -8.41 -7.57 -0.55
C ALA A 97 -7.48 -8.35 0.39
N ALA A 98 -6.53 -7.67 1.06
CA ALA A 98 -5.62 -8.30 2.00
C ALA A 98 -6.35 -8.94 3.18
N ALA A 99 -7.34 -8.25 3.77
CA ALA A 99 -8.18 -8.79 4.85
C ALA A 99 -8.98 -10.02 4.38
N ARG A 100 -9.49 -9.96 3.14
CA ARG A 100 -10.17 -11.09 2.52
C ARG A 100 -9.24 -12.28 2.30
N LEU A 101 -7.99 -12.06 1.89
CA LEU A 101 -7.01 -13.14 1.74
C LEU A 101 -6.72 -13.82 3.08
N ILE A 102 -6.51 -13.05 4.15
CA ILE A 102 -6.28 -13.59 5.51
C ILE A 102 -7.46 -14.46 5.95
N SER A 103 -8.69 -13.92 5.88
CA SER A 103 -9.89 -14.68 6.25
C SER A 103 -10.13 -15.91 5.38
N SER A 104 -9.57 -15.95 4.16
CA SER A 104 -9.65 -17.10 3.26
C SER A 104 -8.51 -18.12 3.44
N GLY A 105 -7.66 -17.92 4.46
CA GLY A 105 -6.55 -18.81 4.82
C GLY A 105 -5.23 -18.52 4.11
N ILE A 106 -5.10 -17.38 3.42
CA ILE A 106 -3.88 -16.98 2.71
C ILE A 106 -3.20 -15.83 3.45
N SER A 107 -1.93 -16.01 3.80
CA SER A 107 -1.14 -14.96 4.44
C SER A 107 -0.80 -13.84 3.44
N CYS A 108 -1.41 -12.66 3.59
CA CYS A 108 -1.09 -11.53 2.73
C CYS A 108 0.35 -10.99 2.92
N PHE A 109 1.02 -11.34 4.03
CA PHE A 109 2.39 -10.92 4.33
C PHE A 109 3.46 -11.72 3.56
N GLU A 110 3.13 -12.96 3.18
CA GLU A 110 4.08 -13.91 2.58
C GLU A 110 3.67 -14.42 1.20
N GLN A 111 2.35 -14.51 0.98
CA GLN A 111 1.73 -15.17 -0.17
C GLN A 111 0.93 -14.20 -1.03
N CYS A 112 1.10 -12.90 -0.82
CA CYS A 112 0.56 -11.83 -1.67
C CYS A 112 1.69 -10.85 -1.99
N VAL A 113 1.62 -10.17 -3.14
CA VAL A 113 2.45 -9.02 -3.49
C VAL A 113 1.62 -8.02 -4.28
N VAL A 114 1.79 -6.73 -4.00
CA VAL A 114 0.89 -5.68 -4.51
C VAL A 114 1.64 -4.70 -5.41
N PHE A 115 1.08 -4.44 -6.59
CA PHE A 115 1.39 -3.25 -7.37
C PHE A 115 0.27 -2.23 -7.17
N ALA A 116 0.64 -1.00 -6.82
CA ALA A 116 -0.29 0.10 -6.65
C ALA A 116 0.23 1.33 -7.38
N ALA A 117 -0.66 2.12 -7.98
CA ALA A 117 -0.28 3.35 -8.65
C ALA A 117 -1.30 4.47 -8.47
N TYR A 118 -0.82 5.70 -8.43
CA TYR A 118 -1.67 6.88 -8.48
C TYR A 118 -0.96 8.09 -9.05
N ILE A 119 -1.74 9.01 -9.65
CA ILE A 119 -1.22 10.24 -10.25
C ILE A 119 -0.93 11.34 -9.23
N GLU A 120 -1.54 11.27 -8.05
CA GLU A 120 -1.43 12.29 -6.99
C GLU A 120 -0.58 11.78 -5.82
N ILE A 121 0.50 12.50 -5.52
CA ILE A 121 1.54 12.07 -4.57
C ILE A 121 1.05 11.91 -3.12
N ARG A 122 0.04 12.67 -2.66
CA ARG A 122 -0.50 12.49 -1.31
C ARG A 122 -1.25 11.17 -1.20
N ALA A 123 -1.97 10.77 -2.24
CA ALA A 123 -2.61 9.46 -2.27
C ALA A 123 -1.57 8.34 -2.29
N VAL A 124 -0.50 8.48 -3.09
CA VAL A 124 0.66 7.57 -3.08
C VAL A 124 1.24 7.43 -1.67
N HIS A 125 1.46 8.53 -0.96
CA HIS A 125 1.96 8.48 0.41
C HIS A 125 0.98 7.82 1.38
N MET A 126 -0.33 8.08 1.26
CA MET A 126 -1.35 7.42 2.08
C MET A 126 -1.35 5.91 1.84
N ALA A 127 -1.40 5.47 0.58
CA ALA A 127 -1.31 4.06 0.22
C ALA A 127 -0.02 3.43 0.72
N TYR A 128 1.13 4.07 0.48
CA TYR A 128 2.42 3.58 0.96
C TYR A 128 2.43 3.40 2.48
N LEU A 129 2.00 4.42 3.24
CA LEU A 129 2.04 4.37 4.70
C LEU A 129 1.15 3.25 5.25
N GLN A 130 -0.08 3.11 4.72
CA GLN A 130 -1.01 2.07 5.17
C GLN A 130 -0.48 0.68 4.81
N LEU A 131 0.01 0.47 3.59
CA LEU A 131 0.54 -0.84 3.18
C LEU A 131 1.82 -1.21 3.93
N ALA A 132 2.72 -0.25 4.16
CA ALA A 132 3.95 -0.46 4.91
C ALA A 132 3.69 -0.81 6.37
N LEU A 133 2.81 -0.07 7.05
CA LEU A 133 2.48 -0.29 8.45
C LEU A 133 1.67 -1.58 8.67
N ASN A 134 0.79 -1.95 7.72
CA ASN A 134 0.09 -3.24 7.74
C ASN A 134 0.97 -4.41 7.26
N GLY A 135 2.27 -4.21 7.02
CA GLY A 135 3.18 -5.29 6.63
C GLY A 135 2.89 -5.93 5.26
N ILE A 136 2.16 -5.24 4.38
CA ILE A 136 1.80 -5.75 3.06
C ILE A 136 2.97 -5.50 2.09
N PRO A 137 3.54 -6.53 1.44
CA PRO A 137 4.59 -6.36 0.45
C PRO A 137 4.02 -5.68 -0.81
N ALA A 138 4.49 -4.48 -1.10
CA ALA A 138 3.99 -3.67 -2.20
C ALA A 138 5.05 -2.79 -2.85
N VAL A 139 4.80 -2.46 -4.11
CA VAL A 139 5.42 -1.35 -4.84
C VAL A 139 4.33 -0.32 -5.12
N VAL A 140 4.49 0.90 -4.62
CA VAL A 140 3.58 2.01 -4.83
C VAL A 140 4.25 3.03 -5.75
N VAL A 141 3.70 3.20 -6.95
CA VAL A 141 4.25 4.07 -7.98
C VAL A 141 3.48 5.39 -8.04
N HIS A 142 4.21 6.49 -7.95
CA HIS A 142 3.70 7.79 -8.34
C HIS A 142 3.85 7.92 -9.85
N GLY A 143 2.75 8.00 -10.59
CA GLY A 143 2.81 7.99 -12.04
C GLY A 143 1.47 8.15 -12.72
N ASN A 144 1.52 8.45 -14.01
CA ASN A 144 0.36 8.43 -14.88
C ASN A 144 0.31 7.09 -15.62
N ILE A 145 -0.60 6.21 -15.18
CA ILE A 145 -0.76 4.88 -15.76
C ILE A 145 -1.21 4.91 -17.23
N LEU A 146 -2.00 5.93 -17.63
CA LEU A 146 -2.50 6.04 -19.01
C LEU A 146 -1.39 6.40 -20.00
N THR A 147 -0.37 7.13 -19.56
CA THR A 147 0.80 7.47 -20.36
C THR A 147 2.00 6.57 -20.06
N CYS A 148 1.85 5.60 -19.15
CA CYS A 148 2.92 4.78 -18.60
C CYS A 148 4.14 5.59 -18.12
N GLN A 149 3.92 6.79 -17.57
CA GLN A 149 4.99 7.64 -17.05
C GLN A 149 5.12 7.48 -15.54
N GLU A 150 6.24 6.91 -15.09
CA GLU A 150 6.62 6.82 -13.69
C GLU A 150 7.38 8.08 -13.27
N TYR A 151 7.01 8.64 -12.12
CA TYR A 151 7.68 9.79 -11.52
C TYR A 151 8.55 9.37 -10.32
N ASP A 152 8.06 8.42 -9.52
CA ASP A 152 8.73 7.92 -8.31
C ASP A 152 8.20 6.54 -7.90
N CYS A 153 9.00 5.77 -7.16
CA CYS A 153 8.70 4.38 -6.81
C CYS A 153 9.02 4.08 -5.34
N TRP A 154 8.02 3.57 -4.60
CA TRP A 154 8.08 3.36 -3.15
C TRP A 154 7.89 1.88 -2.81
N TYR A 155 8.92 1.26 -2.24
CA TYR A 155 8.92 -0.15 -1.85
C TYR A 155 8.60 -0.31 -0.37
N THR A 156 7.58 -1.11 -0.02
CA THR A 156 7.26 -1.31 1.39
C THR A 156 8.33 -2.17 2.09
N PRO A 157 8.52 -2.04 3.40
CA PRO A 157 9.52 -2.82 4.14
C PRO A 157 9.36 -4.33 3.94
N MET A 158 8.13 -4.85 3.89
CA MET A 158 7.90 -6.28 3.66
C MET A 158 8.27 -6.72 2.24
N TYR A 159 8.11 -5.85 1.23
CA TYR A 159 8.55 -6.14 -0.14
C TYR A 159 10.07 -6.37 -0.18
N ILE A 160 10.82 -5.49 0.47
CA ILE A 160 12.29 -5.54 0.57
C ILE A 160 12.74 -6.75 1.39
N ASN A 161 12.20 -6.91 2.61
CA ASN A 161 12.60 -7.95 3.55
C ASN A 161 12.40 -9.37 2.99
N ARG A 162 11.35 -9.57 2.18
CA ARG A 162 11.05 -10.85 1.53
C ARG A 162 11.67 -10.99 0.15
N LYS A 163 12.55 -10.06 -0.26
CA LYS A 163 13.29 -10.09 -1.52
C LYS A 163 12.37 -10.22 -2.74
N TRP A 164 11.20 -9.58 -2.70
CA TRP A 164 10.19 -9.72 -3.76
C TRP A 164 10.66 -9.24 -5.12
N VAL A 165 11.58 -8.28 -5.17
CA VAL A 165 12.19 -7.80 -6.43
C VAL A 165 12.81 -8.93 -7.28
N TRP A 166 13.23 -10.03 -6.64
CA TRP A 166 13.79 -11.21 -7.31
C TRP A 166 12.73 -12.22 -7.75
N ARG A 167 11.56 -12.21 -7.09
CA ARG A 167 10.44 -13.14 -7.35
C ARG A 167 9.45 -12.56 -8.36
N LYS A 168 9.11 -11.28 -8.18
CA LYS A 168 8.07 -10.54 -8.90
C LYS A 168 8.40 -9.04 -8.86
N PRO A 169 9.26 -8.53 -9.76
CA PRO A 169 9.41 -7.09 -9.97
C PRO A 169 8.08 -6.49 -10.48
N LEU A 170 7.76 -5.28 -10.03
CA LEU A 170 6.47 -4.62 -10.28
C LEU A 170 6.69 -3.16 -10.74
N GLY A 171 5.99 -2.77 -11.80
CA GLY A 171 6.06 -1.44 -12.41
C GLY A 171 5.10 -1.32 -13.60
N PHE A 172 5.07 -0.17 -14.27
CA PHE A 172 4.17 0.09 -15.41
C PHE A 172 4.54 -0.72 -16.65
N THR A 173 5.83 -1.05 -16.79
CA THR A 173 6.35 -1.72 -17.99
C THR A 173 7.03 -3.04 -17.62
N CYS A 174 6.90 -4.02 -18.51
CA CYS A 174 7.65 -5.26 -18.39
C CYS A 174 9.09 -5.02 -18.88
N GLY A 175 10.05 -4.92 -17.96
CA GLY A 175 11.44 -4.68 -18.33
C GLY A 175 12.35 -4.42 -17.13
N ARG A 176 13.61 -4.09 -17.41
CA ARG A 176 14.54 -3.63 -16.37
C ARG A 176 14.16 -2.20 -15.97
N ASN A 177 13.71 -2.02 -14.73
CA ASN A 177 13.52 -0.71 -14.12
C ASN A 177 14.79 -0.33 -13.34
N LYS A 178 15.26 0.91 -13.48
CA LYS A 178 16.44 1.41 -12.75
C LYS A 178 16.26 1.28 -11.23
N ASP A 179 15.07 1.55 -10.70
CA ASP A 179 14.82 1.50 -9.26
C ASP A 179 14.84 0.05 -8.74
N ASP A 180 14.33 -0.91 -9.52
CA ASP A 180 14.44 -2.34 -9.20
C ASP A 180 15.91 -2.79 -9.18
N GLU A 181 16.72 -2.36 -10.15
CA GLU A 181 18.14 -2.71 -10.20
C GLU A 181 18.93 -2.08 -9.05
N LEU A 182 18.62 -0.84 -8.67
CA LEU A 182 19.18 -0.20 -7.47
C LEU A 182 18.78 -0.95 -6.21
N LEU A 183 17.51 -1.37 -6.10
CA LEU A 183 17.04 -2.14 -4.96
C LEU A 183 17.75 -3.50 -4.87
N LYS A 184 17.92 -4.21 -6.00
CA LYS A 184 18.67 -5.47 -6.05
C LYS A 184 20.09 -5.29 -5.51
N LEU A 185 20.81 -4.27 -5.99
CA LEU A 185 22.17 -3.93 -5.53
C LEU A 185 22.22 -3.61 -4.03
N MET A 186 21.21 -2.92 -3.49
CA MET A 186 21.14 -2.66 -2.04
C MET A 186 20.87 -3.92 -1.22
N THR A 187 20.03 -4.83 -1.71
CA THR A 187 19.67 -6.05 -0.97
C THR A 187 20.76 -7.13 -1.01
N GLU A 188 21.54 -7.18 -2.09
CA GLU A 188 22.66 -8.11 -2.28
C GLU A 188 23.80 -7.39 -3.04
N PRO A 189 24.67 -6.63 -2.34
CA PRO A 189 25.81 -5.99 -2.97
C PRO A 189 26.82 -7.05 -3.44
N VAL A 190 27.26 -6.92 -4.70
CA VAL A 190 28.25 -7.79 -5.37
C VAL A 190 29.63 -7.66 -4.71
#